data_AF-A0A1I1DAD6-F1
#
_entry.id   AF-A0A1I1DAD6-F1
#
_cell.length_a   1.000
_cell.length_b   1.000
_cell.length_c   1.000
_cell.angle_alpha   90.00
_cell.angle_beta   90.00
_cell.angle_gamma   90.00
#
_symmetry.space_group_name_H-M   'P 1'
#
loop_
_entity.id
_entity.type
_entity.pdbx_description
1 polymer ?
#
loop_
_entity_poly.entity_id
_entity_poly.type
_entity_poly.pdbx_seq_one_letter_code
_entity_poly.pdbx_strand_id
1 'polypeptide(L)'
;MIEAIIKGVILGLGLALMIGPVFFMMLETSIQKGVRAASFVALGVACSDTMYIAMNYNLIKYLSNNVGNDTRGFNIALGVLGGALMLIFGIGSLLKKASRAAADADQSISKKEIFRYFLRGFLLNTINPFVFIFWIAPVSAAVRAQEGFSRDVMFFASIIATVLSTDLLKVYLAQRLNRFLSDTVLLWFNRVSGVVLIGFGIRLLYFAFTEWQQ
;
A
#
# COMPACT_ATOMS: atom_id res chain seq x y z
N MET A 1 -20.70 6.44 16.39
CA MET A 1 -19.71 7.35 15.76
C MET A 1 -18.36 7.32 16.46
N ILE A 2 -18.26 7.70 17.75
CA ILE A 2 -16.98 7.66 18.49
C ILE A 2 -16.34 6.27 18.51
N GLU A 3 -17.13 5.22 18.76
CA GLU A 3 -16.62 3.84 18.76
C GLU A 3 -15.97 3.44 17.42
N ALA A 4 -16.57 3.83 16.29
CA ALA A 4 -16.02 3.59 14.95
C ALA A 4 -14.68 4.31 14.74
N ILE A 5 -14.58 5.56 15.21
CA ILE A 5 -13.33 6.31 15.17
C ILE A 5 -12.25 5.61 16.00
N ILE A 6 -12.57 5.18 17.23
CA ILE A 6 -11.60 4.50 18.10
C ILE A 6 -11.12 3.19 17.46
N LYS A 7 -12.04 2.35 16.96
CA LYS A 7 -11.69 1.11 16.28
C LYS A 7 -10.81 1.36 15.05
N GLY A 8 -11.13 2.38 14.27
CA GLY A 8 -10.35 2.73 13.08
C GLY A 8 -8.98 3.31 13.41
N VAL A 9 -8.85 4.10 14.48
CA VAL A 9 -7.55 4.55 15.00
C VAL A 9 -6.71 3.36 15.46
N ILE A 10 -7.27 2.43 16.23
CA ILE A 10 -6.56 1.22 16.70
C ILE A 10 -6.05 0.40 15.51
N LEU A 11 -6.91 0.12 14.54
CA LEU A 11 -6.53 -0.63 13.34
C LEU A 11 -5.50 0.14 12.49
N GLY A 12 -5.69 1.45 12.33
CA GLY A 12 -4.76 2.33 11.62
C GLY A 12 -3.38 2.40 12.27
N LEU A 13 -3.28 2.38 13.59
CA LEU A 13 -2.01 2.26 14.31
C LEU A 13 -1.35 0.90 14.08
N GLY A 14 -2.13 -0.19 14.07
CA GLY A 14 -1.62 -1.51 13.71
C GLY A 14 -1.02 -1.53 12.30
N LEU A 15 -1.73 -0.91 11.34
CA LEU A 15 -1.25 -0.74 9.97
C LEU A 15 0.00 0.12 9.86
N ALA A 16 0.07 1.18 10.66
CA ALA A 16 1.22 2.06 10.69
C ALA A 16 2.52 1.34 11.09
N LEU A 17 2.46 0.20 11.77
CA LEU A 17 3.63 -0.59 12.14
C LEU A 17 4.09 -1.54 11.02
N MET A 18 3.31 -1.72 9.96
CA MET A 18 3.68 -2.60 8.85
C MET A 18 4.85 -2.00 8.07
N ILE A 19 5.89 -2.81 7.91
CA ILE A 19 7.10 -2.44 7.18
C ILE A 19 7.08 -3.18 5.84
N GLY A 20 7.07 -2.44 4.73
CA GLY A 20 7.01 -3.01 3.38
C GLY A 20 7.60 -2.07 2.32
N PRO A 21 7.60 -2.47 1.03
CA PRO A 21 8.24 -1.74 -0.07
C PRO A 21 7.89 -0.24 -0.12
N VAL A 22 6.64 0.09 0.21
CA VAL A 22 6.11 1.46 0.24
C VAL A 22 6.74 2.31 1.35
N PHE A 23 6.88 1.75 2.56
CA PHE A 23 7.52 2.44 3.70
C PHE A 23 8.92 2.93 3.34
N PHE A 24 9.73 2.07 2.75
CA PHE A 24 11.09 2.43 2.40
C PHE A 24 11.20 3.30 1.14
N MET A 25 10.25 3.21 0.20
CA MET A 25 10.17 4.21 -0.86
C MET A 25 9.93 5.61 -0.28
N MET A 26 9.08 5.73 0.75
CA MET A 26 8.87 6.99 1.45
C MET A 26 10.14 7.44 2.18
N LEU A 27 10.86 6.52 2.85
CA LEU A 27 12.15 6.82 3.46
C LEU A 27 13.19 7.29 2.44
N GLU A 28 13.40 6.52 1.36
CA GLU A 28 14.33 6.82 0.26
C GLU A 28 14.01 8.20 -0.33
N THR A 29 12.74 8.45 -0.63
CA THR A 29 12.29 9.72 -1.21
C THR A 29 12.49 10.87 -0.23
N SER A 30 12.26 10.66 1.07
CA SER A 30 12.48 11.69 2.07
C SER A 30 13.96 12.06 2.07
N ILE A 31 14.82 11.05 2.27
CA ILE A 31 16.27 11.22 2.38
C ILE A 31 16.88 11.89 1.15
N GLN A 32 16.45 11.49 -0.05
CA GLN A 32 17.04 11.95 -1.30
C GLN A 32 16.43 13.26 -1.82
N LYS A 33 15.13 13.49 -1.59
CA LYS A 33 14.33 14.55 -2.23
C LYS A 33 13.59 15.46 -1.24
N GLY A 34 13.83 15.25 0.05
CA GLY A 34 13.24 16.02 1.14
C GLY A 34 11.85 15.56 1.56
N VAL A 35 11.44 16.04 2.74
CA VAL A 35 10.13 15.74 3.37
C VAL A 35 8.98 16.04 2.41
N ARG A 36 9.01 17.19 1.72
CA ARG A 36 7.92 17.61 0.82
C ARG A 36 7.67 16.61 -0.30
N ALA A 37 8.71 16.10 -0.96
CA ALA A 37 8.56 15.10 -2.02
C ALA A 37 7.96 13.80 -1.48
N ALA A 38 8.46 13.33 -0.34
CA ALA A 38 7.98 12.10 0.30
C ALA A 38 6.55 12.23 0.88
N SER A 39 6.13 13.41 1.31
CA SER A 39 4.74 13.66 1.71
C SER A 39 3.77 13.44 0.53
N PHE A 40 4.15 13.82 -0.69
CA PHE A 40 3.33 13.52 -1.87
C PHE A 40 3.30 12.02 -2.20
N VAL A 41 4.38 11.28 -1.96
CA VAL A 41 4.35 9.81 -2.03
C VAL A 41 3.33 9.25 -1.05
N ALA A 42 3.36 9.67 0.23
CA ALA A 42 2.41 9.24 1.26
C ALA A 42 0.95 9.57 0.91
N LEU A 43 0.70 10.75 0.30
CA LEU A 43 -0.63 11.10 -0.21
C LEU A 43 -1.09 10.18 -1.34
N GLY A 44 -0.18 9.78 -2.24
CA GLY A 44 -0.46 8.79 -3.27
C GLY A 44 -0.85 7.43 -2.70
N VAL A 45 -0.14 6.99 -1.65
CA VAL A 45 -0.44 5.75 -0.91
C VAL A 45 -1.83 5.80 -0.28
N ALA A 46 -2.13 6.86 0.48
CA ALA A 46 -3.45 7.03 1.11
C ALA A 46 -4.60 7.08 0.08
N CYS A 47 -4.36 7.67 -1.09
CA CYS A 47 -5.32 7.69 -2.19
C CYS A 47 -5.55 6.27 -2.77
N SER A 48 -4.48 5.49 -2.94
CA SER A 48 -4.55 4.10 -3.36
C SER A 48 -5.31 3.22 -2.35
N ASP A 49 -5.06 3.39 -1.05
CA ASP A 49 -5.81 2.68 0.00
C ASP A 49 -7.29 3.04 -0.03
N THR A 50 -7.61 4.33 -0.19
CA THR A 50 -8.99 4.81 -0.29
C THR A 50 -9.70 4.20 -1.51
N MET A 51 -9.01 4.11 -2.66
CA MET A 51 -9.52 3.44 -3.85
C MET A 51 -9.83 1.97 -3.55
N TYR A 52 -8.93 1.26 -2.88
CA TYR A 52 -9.12 -0.16 -2.57
C TYR A 52 -10.23 -0.41 -1.56
N ILE A 53 -10.38 0.44 -0.55
CA ILE A 53 -11.53 0.39 0.36
C ILE A 53 -12.83 0.51 -0.44
N ALA A 54 -12.92 1.52 -1.32
CA ALA A 54 -14.12 1.75 -2.12
C ALA A 54 -14.42 0.58 -3.08
N MET A 55 -13.40 0.03 -3.75
CA MET A 55 -13.53 -1.12 -4.64
C MET A 55 -13.98 -2.37 -3.87
N ASN A 56 -13.29 -2.71 -2.78
CA ASN A 56 -13.63 -3.88 -1.96
C ASN A 56 -15.02 -3.74 -1.34
N TYR A 57 -15.42 -2.54 -0.92
CA TYR A 57 -16.73 -2.33 -0.29
C TYR A 57 -17.88 -2.59 -1.28
N ASN A 58 -17.76 -2.07 -2.50
CA ASN A 58 -18.75 -2.33 -3.55
C ASN A 58 -18.74 -3.80 -3.98
N LEU A 59 -17.55 -4.38 -4.16
CA LEU A 59 -17.37 -5.78 -4.52
C LEU A 59 -17.99 -6.71 -3.48
N ILE A 60 -17.66 -6.57 -2.20
CA ILE A 60 -18.17 -7.45 -1.14
C ILE A 60 -19.68 -7.30 -0.99
N LYS A 61 -20.22 -6.07 -1.11
CA LYS A 61 -21.67 -5.84 -1.09
C LYS A 61 -22.37 -6.48 -2.29
N TYR A 62 -21.77 -6.40 -3.46
CA TYR A 62 -22.27 -7.07 -4.67
C TYR A 62 -22.24 -8.60 -4.52
N LEU A 63 -21.12 -9.16 -4.07
CA LEU A 63 -20.97 -10.61 -3.85
C LEU A 63 -21.96 -11.11 -2.78
N SER A 64 -22.12 -10.40 -1.66
CA SER A 64 -23.04 -10.77 -0.58
C SER A 64 -24.51 -10.78 -1.02
N ASN A 65 -24.87 -10.03 -2.06
CA ASN A 65 -26.25 -9.89 -2.53
C ASN A 65 -26.57 -10.73 -3.78
N ASN A 66 -25.57 -11.06 -4.61
CA ASN A 66 -25.79 -11.62 -5.95
C ASN A 66 -25.06 -12.93 -6.23
N VAL A 67 -24.20 -13.41 -5.32
CA VAL A 67 -23.42 -14.63 -5.53
C VAL A 67 -23.83 -15.68 -4.49
N GLY A 68 -24.54 -16.71 -4.95
CA GLY A 68 -24.57 -18.00 -4.24
C GLY A 68 -23.15 -18.59 -4.18
N ASN A 69 -22.91 -19.58 -3.32
CA ASN A 69 -21.60 -20.12 -2.87
C ASN A 69 -20.43 -20.35 -3.87
N ASP A 70 -20.55 -20.10 -5.17
CA ASP A 70 -19.48 -20.26 -6.15
C ASP A 70 -18.67 -18.96 -6.36
N THR A 71 -17.65 -18.76 -5.53
CA THR A 71 -16.71 -17.61 -5.57
C THR A 71 -15.43 -17.90 -6.37
N ARG A 72 -15.41 -19.02 -7.07
CA ARG A 72 -14.18 -19.65 -7.55
C ARG A 72 -13.51 -18.91 -8.69
N GLY A 73 -14.27 -18.54 -9.73
CA GLY A 73 -13.74 -17.78 -10.86
C GLY A 73 -13.17 -16.42 -10.45
N PHE A 74 -13.75 -15.82 -9.41
CA PHE A 74 -13.27 -14.55 -8.84
C PHE A 74 -11.93 -14.73 -8.11
N ASN A 75 -11.79 -15.77 -7.29
CA ASN A 75 -10.55 -16.08 -6.57
C ASN A 75 -9.37 -16.35 -7.53
N ILE A 76 -9.64 -17.08 -8.62
CA ILE A 76 -8.65 -17.36 -9.66
C ILE A 76 -8.19 -16.07 -10.34
N ALA A 77 -9.12 -15.21 -10.77
CA ALA A 77 -8.80 -13.96 -11.45
C ALA A 77 -7.92 -13.04 -10.56
N LEU A 78 -8.25 -12.95 -9.27
CA LEU A 78 -7.46 -12.20 -8.31
C LEU A 78 -6.05 -12.77 -8.12
N GLY A 79 -5.91 -14.08 -7.97
CA GLY A 79 -4.61 -14.71 -7.78
C GLY A 79 -3.70 -14.58 -9.01
N VAL A 80 -4.26 -14.67 -10.22
CA VAL A 80 -3.51 -14.47 -11.48
C VAL A 80 -3.06 -13.02 -11.64
N LEU A 81 -3.97 -12.06 -11.55
CA LEU A 81 -3.65 -10.64 -11.73
C LEU A 81 -2.71 -10.12 -10.63
N GLY A 82 -3.01 -10.44 -9.37
CA GLY A 82 -2.17 -10.06 -8.24
C GLY A 82 -0.78 -10.69 -8.34
N GLY A 83 -0.70 -11.98 -8.68
CA GLY A 83 0.56 -12.70 -8.82
C GLY A 83 1.46 -12.14 -9.94
N ALA A 84 0.90 -11.90 -11.13
CA ALA A 84 1.64 -11.33 -12.27
C ALA A 84 2.18 -9.92 -11.97
N LEU A 85 1.36 -9.07 -11.34
CA LEU A 85 1.76 -7.73 -10.92
C LEU A 85 2.91 -7.77 -9.89
N MET A 86 2.81 -8.64 -8.88
CA MET A 86 3.87 -8.83 -7.88
C MET A 86 5.20 -9.24 -8.51
N LEU A 87 5.18 -10.14 -9.51
CA LEU A 87 6.38 -10.58 -10.22
C LEU A 87 7.04 -9.44 -10.99
N ILE A 88 6.26 -8.66 -11.75
CA ILE A 88 6.78 -7.52 -12.54
C ILE A 88 7.47 -6.51 -11.61
N PHE A 89 6.83 -6.17 -10.50
CA PHE A 89 7.38 -5.19 -9.55
C PHE A 89 8.54 -5.74 -8.74
N GLY A 90 8.49 -7.01 -8.37
CA GLY A 90 9.58 -7.68 -7.67
C GLY A 90 10.85 -7.70 -8.53
N ILE A 91 10.74 -8.09 -9.80
CA ILE A 91 11.85 -8.07 -10.76
C ILE A 91 12.36 -6.63 -10.96
N GLY A 92 11.47 -5.66 -11.18
CA GLY A 92 11.87 -4.25 -11.32
C GLY A 92 12.61 -3.71 -10.10
N SER A 93 12.24 -4.15 -8.89
CA SER A 93 12.93 -3.77 -7.64
C SER A 93 14.33 -4.40 -7.54
N LEU A 94 14.51 -5.64 -7.98
CA LEU A 94 15.82 -6.30 -8.03
C LEU A 94 16.79 -5.64 -9.01
N LEU A 95 16.28 -5.15 -10.14
CA LEU A 95 17.08 -4.53 -11.22
C LEU A 95 17.45 -3.07 -10.93
N LYS A 96 16.87 -2.44 -9.91
CA LYS A 96 17.11 -1.04 -9.57
C LYS A 96 18.51 -0.86 -8.97
N LYS A 97 19.37 -0.09 -9.65
CA LYS A 97 20.66 0.33 -9.09
C LYS A 97 20.42 1.37 -7.98
N ALA A 98 21.05 1.18 -6.83
CA ALA A 98 21.08 2.21 -5.78
C ALA A 98 21.93 3.38 -6.29
N SER A 99 21.31 4.54 -6.44
CA SER A 99 22.03 5.78 -6.73
C SER A 99 21.49 6.88 -5.84
N ARG A 100 22.37 7.43 -4.99
CA ARG A 100 22.18 8.78 -4.46
C ARG A 100 22.32 9.74 -5.63
N ALA A 101 21.21 10.13 -6.24
CA ALA A 101 21.20 11.40 -6.94
C ALA A 101 21.57 12.47 -5.91
N ALA A 102 22.58 13.28 -6.20
CA ALA A 102 23.06 14.34 -5.32
C ALA A 102 21.86 15.11 -4.73
N ALA A 103 21.87 15.25 -3.41
CA ALA A 103 20.82 15.87 -2.65
C ALA A 103 20.88 17.39 -2.87
N ASP A 104 20.22 17.89 -3.91
CA ASP A 104 19.84 19.30 -3.98
C ASP A 104 18.61 19.48 -3.10
N ALA A 105 18.85 19.65 -1.80
CA ALA A 105 17.81 19.76 -0.78
C ALA A 105 16.99 21.06 -0.84
N ASP A 106 17.14 21.89 -1.87
CA ASP A 106 16.53 23.23 -1.90
C ASP A 106 16.09 23.75 -3.28
N GLN A 107 15.94 22.87 -4.28
CA GLN A 107 15.31 23.31 -5.54
C GLN A 107 13.79 23.28 -5.40
N SER A 108 13.13 24.35 -5.85
CA SER A 108 11.66 24.44 -5.85
C SER A 108 11.06 23.28 -6.65
N ILE A 109 10.41 22.34 -5.95
CA ILE A 109 9.80 21.17 -6.59
C ILE A 109 8.72 21.67 -7.55
N SER A 110 8.89 21.38 -8.84
CA SER A 110 7.91 21.77 -9.85
C SER A 110 6.59 21.00 -9.67
N LYS A 111 5.48 21.55 -10.18
CA LYS A 111 4.18 20.85 -10.18
C LYS A 111 4.25 19.47 -10.85
N LYS A 112 5.06 19.34 -11.90
CA LYS A 112 5.27 18.08 -12.64
C LYS A 112 5.97 17.02 -11.78
N GLU A 113 6.89 17.43 -10.92
CA GLU A 113 7.58 16.53 -10.00
C GLU A 113 6.70 16.12 -8.83
N ILE A 114 5.89 17.05 -8.29
CA ILE A 114 4.88 16.75 -7.27
C ILE A 114 3.95 15.63 -7.75
N PHE A 115 3.38 15.78 -8.94
CA PHE A 115 2.50 14.76 -9.52
C PHE A 115 3.22 13.43 -9.73
N ARG A 116 4.49 13.45 -10.14
CA ARG A 116 5.31 12.25 -10.30
C ARG A 116 5.51 11.50 -8.99
N TYR A 117 5.78 12.20 -7.88
CA TYR A 117 5.95 11.57 -6.56
C TYR A 117 4.63 10.98 -6.05
N PHE A 118 3.53 11.72 -6.20
CA PHE A 118 2.20 11.21 -5.91
C PHE A 118 1.90 9.93 -6.69
N LEU A 119 2.08 9.96 -8.02
CA LEU A 119 1.81 8.82 -8.89
C LEU A 119 2.72 7.64 -8.56
N ARG A 120 3.98 7.88 -8.19
CA ARG A 120 4.92 6.84 -7.76
C ARG A 120 4.43 6.13 -6.50
N GLY A 121 3.96 6.87 -5.50
CA GLY A 121 3.38 6.29 -4.28
C GLY A 121 2.08 5.55 -4.55
N PHE A 122 1.18 6.15 -5.31
CA PHE A 122 -0.10 5.56 -5.72
C PHE A 122 0.10 4.25 -6.48
N LEU A 123 0.96 4.23 -7.51
CA LEU A 123 1.19 3.03 -8.31
C LEU A 123 1.90 1.94 -7.51
N LEU A 124 2.90 2.27 -6.68
CA LEU A 124 3.57 1.24 -5.89
C LEU A 124 2.62 0.59 -4.88
N ASN A 125 1.77 1.39 -4.22
CA ASN A 125 0.78 0.87 -3.28
C ASN A 125 -0.32 0.09 -3.99
N THR A 126 -0.80 0.60 -5.13
CA THR A 126 -1.84 -0.07 -5.92
C THR A 126 -1.33 -1.40 -6.43
N ILE A 127 -0.11 -1.44 -6.93
CA ILE A 127 0.41 -2.66 -7.55
C ILE A 127 0.86 -3.67 -6.49
N ASN A 128 0.93 -3.27 -5.22
CA ASN A 128 1.18 -4.16 -4.10
C ASN A 128 -0.08 -5.02 -3.80
N PRO A 129 -0.10 -6.31 -4.17
CA PRO A 129 -1.28 -7.15 -4.02
C PRO A 129 -1.65 -7.42 -2.56
N PHE A 130 -0.71 -7.22 -1.63
CA PHE A 130 -1.02 -7.28 -0.21
C PHE A 130 -2.00 -6.22 0.23
N VAL A 131 -1.94 -5.04 -0.36
CA VAL A 131 -2.83 -3.94 0.00
C VAL A 131 -4.26 -4.30 -0.36
N PHE A 132 -4.47 -4.82 -1.58
CA PHE A 132 -5.78 -5.29 -2.01
C PHE A 132 -6.33 -6.38 -1.08
N ILE A 133 -5.54 -7.45 -0.82
CA ILE A 133 -5.95 -8.58 0.03
C ILE A 133 -6.20 -8.12 1.46
N PHE A 134 -5.33 -7.26 1.99
CA PHE A 134 -5.45 -6.72 3.33
C PHE A 134 -6.80 -6.03 3.53
N TRP A 135 -7.21 -5.19 2.58
CA TRP A 135 -8.46 -4.44 2.68
C TRP A 135 -9.72 -5.32 2.62
N ILE A 136 -9.64 -6.57 2.12
CA ILE A 136 -10.79 -7.49 2.11
C ILE A 136 -11.31 -7.75 3.52
N ALA A 137 -10.43 -8.02 4.49
CA ALA A 137 -10.84 -8.41 5.85
C ALA A 137 -11.59 -7.30 6.62
N PRO A 138 -11.04 -6.07 6.81
CA PRO A 138 -11.75 -5.01 7.52
C PRO A 138 -12.98 -4.52 6.76
N VAL A 139 -12.97 -4.53 5.42
CA VAL A 139 -14.15 -4.21 4.62
C VAL A 139 -15.24 -5.27 4.76
N SER A 140 -14.88 -6.56 4.74
CA SER A 140 -15.83 -7.65 4.97
C SER A 140 -16.45 -7.58 6.35
N ALA A 141 -15.64 -7.28 7.37
CA ALA A 141 -16.12 -7.12 8.73
C ALA A 141 -17.12 -5.94 8.86
N ALA A 142 -16.80 -4.79 8.25
CA ALA A 142 -17.68 -3.63 8.25
C ALA A 142 -19.01 -3.93 7.53
N VAL A 143 -18.96 -4.49 6.33
CA VAL A 143 -20.17 -4.85 5.55
C VAL A 143 -21.03 -5.87 6.31
N ARG A 144 -20.43 -6.88 6.95
CA ARG A 144 -21.15 -7.90 7.74
C ARG A 144 -21.77 -7.34 9.02
N ALA A 145 -21.13 -6.37 9.66
CA ALA A 145 -21.64 -5.76 10.87
C ALA A 145 -22.89 -4.91 10.62
N GLN A 146 -23.13 -4.49 9.38
CA GLN A 146 -24.32 -3.73 8.93
C GLN A 146 -24.64 -2.51 9.82
N GLU A 147 -23.60 -1.85 10.36
CA GLU A 147 -23.79 -0.75 11.32
C GLU A 147 -24.17 0.60 10.66
N GLY A 148 -24.30 0.63 9.34
CA GLY A 148 -24.74 1.76 8.53
C GLY A 148 -23.60 2.51 7.83
N PHE A 149 -23.88 2.98 6.60
CA PHE A 149 -22.87 3.58 5.70
C PHE A 149 -22.09 4.73 6.34
N SER A 150 -22.75 5.63 7.07
CA SER A 150 -22.07 6.75 7.73
C SER A 150 -21.06 6.30 8.79
N ARG A 151 -21.33 5.17 9.47
CA ARG A 151 -20.44 4.62 10.49
C ARG A 151 -19.23 3.95 9.84
N ASP A 152 -19.44 3.23 8.75
CA ASP A 152 -18.35 2.63 7.95
C ASP A 152 -17.43 3.71 7.37
N VAL A 153 -18.00 4.79 6.82
CA VAL A 153 -17.22 5.93 6.32
C VAL A 153 -16.36 6.54 7.43
N MET A 154 -16.91 6.76 8.63
CA MET A 154 -16.13 7.27 9.76
C MET A 154 -15.03 6.30 10.20
N PHE A 155 -15.32 4.99 10.22
CA PHE A 155 -14.34 3.96 10.53
C PHE A 155 -13.16 4.01 9.54
N PHE A 156 -13.42 3.92 8.23
CA PHE A 156 -12.37 3.94 7.21
C PHE A 156 -11.63 5.28 7.12
N ALA A 157 -12.34 6.41 7.24
CA ALA A 157 -11.72 7.72 7.28
C ALA A 157 -10.74 7.86 8.45
N SER A 158 -11.09 7.33 9.62
CA SER A 158 -10.19 7.34 10.79
C SER A 158 -8.96 6.43 10.61
N ILE A 159 -9.10 5.30 9.92
CA ILE A 159 -7.95 4.45 9.56
C ILE A 159 -7.01 5.21 8.63
N ILE A 160 -7.53 5.76 7.53
CA ILE A 160 -6.73 6.49 6.53
C ILE A 160 -6.07 7.73 7.15
N ALA A 161 -6.80 8.48 7.98
CA ALA A 161 -6.23 9.64 8.67
C ALA A 161 -5.09 9.23 9.62
N THR A 162 -5.24 8.12 10.33
CA THR A 162 -4.22 7.59 11.23
C THR A 162 -2.98 7.14 10.46
N VAL A 163 -3.16 6.30 9.43
CA VAL A 163 -2.05 5.81 8.59
C VAL A 163 -1.32 6.97 7.93
N LEU A 164 -2.04 7.89 7.28
CA LEU A 164 -1.43 9.06 6.64
C LEU A 164 -0.66 9.93 7.64
N SER A 165 -1.23 10.19 8.82
CA SER A 165 -0.56 10.99 9.86
C SER A 165 0.72 10.31 10.33
N THR A 166 0.68 9.00 10.54
CA THR A 166 1.88 8.23 10.93
C THR A 166 2.92 8.18 9.82
N ASP A 167 2.53 8.07 8.56
CA ASP A 167 3.44 8.06 7.42
C ASP A 167 4.12 9.42 7.22
N LEU A 168 3.38 10.52 7.37
CA LEU A 168 3.96 11.86 7.37
C LEU A 168 4.96 12.05 8.52
N LEU A 169 4.66 11.50 9.71
CA LEU A 169 5.59 11.49 10.83
C LEU A 169 6.85 10.68 10.52
N LYS A 170 6.71 9.47 9.97
CA LYS A 170 7.84 8.61 9.56
C LYS A 170 8.73 9.32 8.54
N VAL A 171 8.13 9.96 7.53
CA VAL A 171 8.82 10.76 6.52
C VAL A 171 9.61 11.89 7.18
N TYR A 172 9.00 12.65 8.08
CA TYR A 172 9.67 13.73 8.80
C TYR A 172 10.86 13.22 9.64
N LEU A 173 10.67 12.11 10.36
CA LEU A 173 11.72 11.47 11.16
C LEU A 173 12.86 10.91 10.29
N ALA A 174 12.53 10.33 9.14
CA ALA A 174 13.50 9.79 8.19
C ALA A 174 14.51 10.84 7.73
N GLN A 175 14.05 12.07 7.48
CA GLN A 175 14.92 13.19 7.11
C GLN A 175 15.97 13.48 8.18
N ARG A 176 15.59 13.42 9.45
CA ARG A 176 16.51 13.65 10.59
C ARG A 176 17.44 12.48 10.86
N LEU A 177 17.06 11.26 10.46
CA LEU A 177 17.83 10.03 10.62
C LEU A 177 18.71 9.68 9.40
N ASN A 178 18.71 10.52 8.36
CA ASN A 178 19.42 10.33 7.09
C ASN A 178 20.91 9.93 7.25
N ARG A 179 21.60 10.43 8.29
CA ARG A 179 23.00 10.08 8.59
C ARG A 179 23.27 8.58 8.83
N PHE A 180 22.25 7.75 9.04
CA PHE A 180 22.38 6.31 9.30
C PHE A 180 22.05 5.41 8.08
N LEU A 181 21.57 5.96 6.96
CA LEU A 181 21.08 5.18 5.82
C LEU A 181 22.05 5.26 4.64
N SER A 182 23.02 4.33 4.59
CA SER A 182 24.02 4.24 3.51
C SER A 182 23.42 3.67 2.22
N ASP A 183 24.10 3.88 1.09
CA ASP A 183 23.70 3.32 -0.22
C ASP A 183 23.63 1.79 -0.21
N THR A 184 24.45 1.16 0.63
CA THR A 184 24.43 -0.28 0.86
C THR A 184 23.11 -0.71 1.49
N VAL A 185 22.58 0.06 2.46
CA VAL A 185 21.28 -0.23 3.08
C VAL A 185 20.15 -0.07 2.06
N LEU A 186 20.17 0.98 1.25
CA LEU A 186 19.17 1.20 0.19
C LEU A 186 19.21 0.12 -0.90
N LEU A 187 20.40 -0.37 -1.28
CA LEU A 187 20.56 -1.45 -2.24
C LEU A 187 20.01 -2.77 -1.70
N TRP A 188 20.42 -3.17 -0.49
CA TRP A 188 19.90 -4.37 0.15
C TRP A 188 18.40 -4.31 0.36
N PHE A 189 17.89 -3.11 0.64
CA PHE A 189 16.48 -2.89 0.77
C PHE A 189 15.68 -3.18 -0.52
N ASN A 190 16.11 -2.63 -1.66
CA ASN A 190 15.51 -2.92 -2.96
C ASN A 190 15.56 -4.43 -3.27
N ARG A 191 16.68 -5.09 -2.92
CA ARG A 191 16.84 -6.53 -3.12
C ARG A 191 15.87 -7.35 -2.27
N VAL A 192 15.76 -7.07 -0.97
CA VAL A 192 14.85 -7.78 -0.06
C VAL A 192 13.40 -7.58 -0.50
N SER A 193 13.00 -6.36 -0.83
CA SER A 193 11.65 -6.09 -1.34
C SER A 193 11.34 -6.86 -2.63
N GLY A 194 12.29 -6.88 -3.56
CA GLY A 194 12.15 -7.63 -4.80
C GLY A 194 11.96 -9.13 -4.56
N VAL A 195 12.78 -9.74 -3.70
CA VAL A 195 12.67 -11.17 -3.33
C VAL A 195 11.32 -11.47 -2.68
N VAL A 196 10.89 -10.63 -1.73
CA VAL A 196 9.62 -10.79 -1.04
C VAL A 196 8.45 -10.72 -2.04
N LEU A 197 8.40 -9.68 -2.89
CA LEU A 197 7.34 -9.52 -3.90
C LEU A 197 7.28 -10.69 -4.87
N ILE A 198 8.44 -11.21 -5.32
CA ILE A 198 8.49 -12.40 -6.19
C ILE A 198 7.92 -13.61 -5.46
N GLY A 199 8.32 -13.84 -4.20
CA GLY A 199 7.83 -14.96 -3.39
C GLY A 199 6.31 -14.94 -3.23
N PHE A 200 5.72 -13.78 -2.93
CA PHE A 200 4.28 -13.64 -2.84
C PHE A 200 3.57 -13.77 -4.19
N GLY A 201 4.18 -13.25 -5.26
CA GLY A 201 3.67 -13.42 -6.63
C GLY A 201 3.55 -14.89 -7.02
N ILE A 202 4.60 -15.67 -6.78
CA ILE A 202 4.60 -17.14 -7.00
C ILE A 202 3.52 -17.81 -6.14
N ARG A 203 3.41 -17.44 -4.86
CA ARG A 203 2.41 -18.04 -3.95
C ARG A 203 0.97 -17.78 -4.39
N LEU A 204 0.67 -16.58 -4.92
CA LEU A 204 -0.65 -16.21 -5.44
C LEU A 204 -0.98 -16.92 -6.75
N LEU A 205 -0.01 -17.06 -7.65
CA LEU A 205 -0.18 -17.85 -8.87
C LEU A 205 -0.42 -19.33 -8.55
N TYR A 206 0.30 -19.88 -7.57
CA TYR A 206 0.07 -21.23 -7.10
C TYR A 206 -1.33 -21.40 -6.51
N PHE A 207 -1.79 -20.45 -5.70
CA PHE A 207 -3.16 -20.45 -5.16
C PHE A 207 -4.21 -20.44 -6.28
N ALA A 208 -4.07 -19.56 -7.27
CA ALA A 208 -4.98 -19.51 -8.40
C ALA A 208 -4.98 -20.81 -9.21
N PHE A 209 -3.81 -21.43 -9.39
CA PHE A 209 -3.69 -22.72 -10.07
C PHE A 209 -4.38 -23.85 -9.30
N THR A 210 -4.23 -23.91 -7.97
CA THR A 210 -4.93 -24.92 -7.15
C THR A 210 -6.45 -24.72 -7.16
N GLU A 211 -6.91 -23.46 -7.08
CA GLU A 211 -8.33 -23.12 -7.23
C GLU A 211 -8.85 -23.43 -8.64
N TRP A 212 -8.01 -23.41 -9.69
CA TRP A 212 -8.44 -23.81 -11.03
C TRP A 212 -8.71 -25.32 -11.14
N GLN A 213 -8.05 -26.15 -10.33
CA GLN A 213 -8.07 -27.62 -10.45
C GLN A 213 -9.19 -28.34 -9.67
N GLN A 214 -9.78 -27.72 -8.65
CA GLN A 214 -10.84 -28.34 -7.81
C GLN A 214 -12.20 -28.50 -8.53
#